data_AF-A0A562SKJ4-F1
#
_entry.id   AF-A0A562SKJ4-F1
#
_cell.length_a   1.000
_cell.length_b   1.000
_cell.length_c   1.000
_cell.angle_alpha   90.00
_cell.angle_beta   90.00
_cell.angle_gamma   90.00
#
_symmetry.space_group_name_H-M   'P 1'
#
loop_
_entity.id
_entity.type
_entity.pdbx_description
1 polymer ?
#
loop_
_entity_poly.entity_id
_entity_poly.type
_entity_poly.pdbx_seq_one_letter_code
_entity_poly.pdbx_strand_id
1 'polypeptide(L)'
;MTDAAGSLTDDLAATGFTLLGGFAPDSDDLASLSPHDPPVTQVIMIGSLAPLLWEPFLASAEYKDGLADPLDRYTRRVLGGLASAFSMTAAFPFDGPPYHPFQKWALRCGGFSPSPIGVLAHHEFGPWAGLRAAFFASGDALALDTRSAQGPCPDCVAKPCVSACPVGAISDLTGYDVPACMAYLSSKPAADCWQGCLARKACPYGAEYGHGTGPGAFHMKSFMGF
;
A
#
# COMPACT_ATOMS: atom_id res chain seq x y z
N MET A 1 -26.15 -17.62 5.45
CA MET A 1 -25.61 -16.51 4.64
C MET A 1 -24.15 -16.41 5.00
N THR A 2 -23.27 -16.81 4.09
CA THR A 2 -21.82 -16.67 4.26
C THR A 2 -21.51 -15.19 4.43
N ASP A 3 -20.71 -14.84 5.43
CA ASP A 3 -20.26 -13.46 5.60
C ASP A 3 -19.36 -13.09 4.41
N ALA A 4 -19.87 -12.25 3.50
CA ALA A 4 -19.16 -11.87 2.29
C ALA A 4 -17.87 -11.07 2.61
N ALA A 5 -17.83 -10.34 3.73
CA ALA A 5 -16.63 -9.64 4.18
C ALA A 5 -15.55 -10.63 4.65
N GLY A 6 -15.97 -11.65 5.42
CA GLY A 6 -15.09 -12.76 5.80
C GLY A 6 -14.53 -13.51 4.59
N SER A 7 -15.40 -13.87 3.63
CA SER A 7 -14.98 -14.56 2.40
C SER A 7 -13.97 -13.74 1.58
N LEU A 8 -14.21 -12.44 1.42
CA LEU A 8 -13.28 -11.55 0.71
C LEU A 8 -11.93 -11.48 1.43
N THR A 9 -11.95 -11.38 2.76
CA THR A 9 -10.72 -11.33 3.57
C THR A 9 -9.88 -12.60 3.41
N ASP A 10 -10.53 -13.77 3.45
CA ASP A 10 -9.86 -15.07 3.28
C ASP A 10 -9.27 -15.21 1.88
N ASP A 11 -10.02 -14.84 0.82
CA ASP A 11 -9.55 -14.91 -0.57
C ASP A 11 -8.38 -13.96 -0.86
N LEU A 12 -8.39 -12.76 -0.25
CA LEU A 12 -7.27 -11.83 -0.31
C LEU A 12 -6.04 -12.41 0.38
N ALA A 13 -6.19 -12.93 1.59
CA ALA A 13 -5.09 -13.51 2.36
C ALA A 13 -4.46 -14.71 1.64
N ALA A 14 -5.28 -15.57 1.04
CA ALA A 14 -4.84 -16.73 0.26
C ALA A 14 -3.99 -16.34 -0.97
N THR A 15 -4.10 -15.10 -1.44
CA THR A 15 -3.37 -14.59 -2.61
C THR A 15 -2.30 -13.55 -2.25
N GLY A 16 -2.04 -13.35 -0.95
CA GLY A 16 -0.98 -12.48 -0.44
C GLY A 16 -1.37 -11.01 -0.29
N PHE A 17 -2.66 -10.70 -0.34
CA PHE A 17 -3.19 -9.35 -0.14
C PHE A 17 -3.95 -9.26 1.18
N THR A 18 -4.26 -8.03 1.60
CA THR A 18 -5.00 -7.78 2.83
C THR A 18 -6.07 -6.73 2.60
N LEU A 19 -7.22 -6.93 3.24
CA LEU A 19 -8.22 -5.90 3.40
C LEU A 19 -7.66 -4.83 4.35
N LEU A 20 -7.68 -3.56 3.95
CA LEU A 20 -7.26 -2.43 4.79
C LEU A 20 -8.44 -1.68 5.41
N GLY A 21 -9.63 -1.81 4.81
CA GLY A 21 -10.87 -1.18 5.28
C GLY A 21 -11.73 -0.72 4.12
N GLY A 22 -12.81 -0.01 4.42
CA GLY A 22 -13.66 0.60 3.40
C GLY A 22 -14.50 1.74 3.95
N PHE A 23 -15.07 2.53 3.04
CA PHE A 23 -15.87 3.71 3.37
C PHE A 23 -16.96 3.94 2.33
N ALA A 24 -18.02 4.64 2.74
CA ALA A 24 -19.01 5.18 1.79
C ALA A 24 -18.42 6.43 1.12
N PRO A 25 -18.27 6.44 -0.22
CA PRO A 25 -17.68 7.56 -0.92
C PRO A 25 -18.65 8.73 -1.09
N ASP A 26 -18.10 9.93 -1.25
CA ASP A 26 -18.81 11.09 -1.80
C ASP A 26 -18.38 11.39 -3.25
N SER A 27 -18.87 12.49 -3.81
CA SER A 27 -18.54 12.90 -5.18
C SER A 27 -17.07 13.21 -5.39
N ASP A 28 -16.38 13.72 -4.38
CA ASP A 28 -14.97 14.11 -4.48
C ASP A 28 -14.08 12.87 -4.49
N ASP A 29 -14.45 11.84 -3.72
CA ASP A 29 -13.74 10.55 -3.72
C ASP A 29 -13.78 9.87 -5.10
N LEU A 30 -14.89 10.01 -5.84
CA LEU A 30 -15.12 9.33 -7.11
C LEU A 30 -14.78 10.20 -8.34
N ALA A 31 -14.36 11.46 -8.15
CA ALA A 31 -14.14 12.41 -9.25
C ALA A 31 -13.12 11.95 -10.31
N SER A 32 -12.22 11.04 -9.96
CA SER A 32 -11.23 10.45 -10.88
C SER A 32 -11.73 9.24 -11.67
N LEU A 33 -12.95 8.76 -11.40
CA LEU A 33 -13.53 7.57 -12.00
C LEU A 33 -14.53 7.95 -13.09
N SER A 34 -14.69 7.05 -14.06
CA SER A 34 -15.84 7.14 -14.97
C SER A 34 -17.13 6.89 -14.16
N PRO A 35 -18.26 7.52 -14.52
CA PRO A 35 -19.53 7.26 -13.84
C PRO A 35 -19.86 5.76 -13.81
N HIS A 36 -20.19 5.24 -12.63
CA HIS A 36 -20.62 3.86 -12.43
C HIS A 36 -22.15 3.78 -12.48
N ASP A 37 -22.68 2.77 -13.16
CA ASP A 37 -24.11 2.40 -13.16
C ASP A 37 -24.24 0.90 -12.84
N PRO A 38 -24.80 0.52 -11.66
CA PRO A 38 -25.32 1.38 -10.60
C PRO A 38 -24.21 2.14 -9.84
N PRO A 39 -24.55 3.26 -9.16
CA PRO A 39 -23.57 4.09 -8.46
C PRO A 39 -22.84 3.33 -7.34
N VAL A 40 -21.58 3.68 -7.14
CA VAL A 40 -20.73 3.10 -6.09
C VAL A 40 -21.28 3.48 -4.72
N THR A 41 -21.50 2.47 -3.88
CA THR A 41 -21.96 2.64 -2.49
C THR A 41 -20.84 2.45 -1.48
N GLN A 42 -19.76 1.76 -1.86
CA GLN A 42 -18.62 1.50 -0.99
C GLN A 42 -17.32 1.44 -1.79
N VAL A 43 -16.28 2.07 -1.25
CA VAL A 43 -14.88 1.89 -1.68
C VAL A 43 -14.17 1.03 -0.65
N ILE A 44 -13.46 0.01 -1.11
CA ILE A 44 -12.75 -0.95 -0.27
C ILE A 44 -11.27 -0.90 -0.63
N MET A 45 -10.42 -0.58 0.34
CA MET A 45 -8.99 -0.44 0.12
C MET A 45 -8.29 -1.77 0.37
N ILE A 46 -7.51 -2.19 -0.63
CA ILE A 46 -6.74 -3.43 -0.61
C ILE A 46 -5.26 -3.08 -0.59
N GLY A 47 -4.53 -3.75 0.30
CA GLY A 47 -3.09 -3.59 0.45
C GLY A 47 -2.33 -4.89 0.31
N SER A 48 -1.01 -4.77 0.46
CA SER A 48 -0.10 -5.89 0.62
C SER A 48 0.78 -5.68 1.84
N LEU A 49 1.06 -6.76 2.55
CA LEU A 49 2.08 -6.85 3.59
C LEU A 49 3.11 -7.87 3.13
N ALA A 50 4.40 -7.56 3.27
CA ALA A 50 5.46 -8.43 2.76
C ALA A 50 5.36 -9.89 3.26
N PRO A 51 5.04 -10.17 4.54
CA PRO A 51 4.88 -11.55 5.02
C PRO A 51 3.80 -12.36 4.31
N LEU A 52 2.75 -11.71 3.78
CA LEU A 52 1.66 -12.37 3.05
C LEU A 52 1.96 -12.43 1.54
N LEU A 53 2.45 -11.33 0.97
CA LEU A 53 2.59 -11.17 -0.48
C LEU A 53 3.77 -11.96 -1.06
N TRP A 54 4.88 -12.05 -0.33
CA TRP A 54 6.16 -12.32 -0.96
C TRP A 54 6.24 -13.71 -1.58
N GLU A 55 5.86 -14.76 -0.84
CA GLU A 55 5.92 -16.14 -1.35
C GLU A 55 4.96 -16.38 -2.53
N PRO A 56 3.67 -15.99 -2.48
CA PRO A 56 2.78 -16.08 -3.64
C PRO A 56 3.30 -15.32 -4.86
N PHE A 57 3.85 -14.13 -4.65
CA PHE A 57 4.42 -13.33 -5.73
C PHE A 57 5.64 -13.99 -6.37
N LEU A 58 6.60 -14.49 -5.59
CA LEU A 58 7.78 -15.20 -6.12
C LEU A 58 7.38 -16.47 -6.90
N ALA A 59 6.30 -17.14 -6.47
CA ALA A 59 5.78 -18.33 -7.14
C ALA A 59 5.06 -18.03 -8.46
N SER A 60 4.66 -16.77 -8.70
CA SER A 60 3.86 -16.35 -9.85
C SER A 60 4.58 -16.48 -11.20
N ALA A 61 3.81 -16.50 -12.29
CA ALA A 61 4.36 -16.48 -13.64
C ALA A 61 4.99 -15.11 -13.95
N GLU A 62 4.37 -14.03 -13.47
CA GLU A 62 4.83 -12.66 -13.69
C GLU A 62 6.20 -12.39 -13.10
N TYR A 63 6.51 -12.96 -11.93
CA TYR A 63 7.84 -12.83 -11.36
C TYR A 63 8.91 -13.58 -12.17
N LYS A 64 8.54 -14.71 -12.79
CA LYS A 64 9.47 -15.64 -13.44
C LYS A 64 9.73 -15.33 -14.92
N ASP A 65 8.88 -14.53 -15.55
CA ASP A 65 8.94 -14.29 -17.00
C ASP A 65 9.90 -13.17 -17.41
N GLY A 66 10.42 -12.39 -16.45
CA GLY A 66 11.42 -11.36 -16.69
C GLY A 66 10.90 -10.10 -17.41
N LEU A 67 9.59 -9.96 -17.56
CA LEU A 67 9.00 -8.74 -18.14
C LEU A 67 8.89 -7.63 -17.09
N ALA A 68 8.68 -6.41 -17.58
CA ALA A 68 8.53 -5.22 -16.73
C ALA A 68 7.33 -5.32 -15.78
N ASP A 69 7.43 -4.60 -14.66
CA ASP A 69 6.38 -4.41 -13.66
C ASP A 69 5.72 -5.72 -13.17
N PRO A 70 6.50 -6.74 -12.79
CA PRO A 70 5.96 -8.07 -12.48
C PRO A 70 4.96 -8.04 -11.32
N LEU A 71 5.20 -7.18 -10.32
CA LEU A 71 4.29 -7.05 -9.18
C LEU A 71 2.99 -6.35 -9.54
N ASP A 72 3.01 -5.37 -10.43
CA ASP A 72 1.80 -4.67 -10.88
C ASP A 72 0.96 -5.58 -11.77
N ARG A 73 1.61 -6.36 -12.64
CA ARG A 73 0.94 -7.40 -13.44
C ARG A 73 0.30 -8.48 -12.57
N TYR A 74 1.03 -8.99 -11.57
CA TYR A 74 0.51 -9.94 -10.58
C TYR A 74 -0.69 -9.36 -9.84
N THR A 75 -0.55 -8.13 -9.33
CA THR A 75 -1.60 -7.39 -8.61
C THR A 75 -2.85 -7.24 -9.46
N ARG A 76 -2.71 -6.82 -10.72
CA ARG A 76 -3.85 -6.63 -11.63
C ARG A 76 -4.57 -7.94 -11.92
N ARG A 77 -3.85 -9.01 -12.23
CA ARG A 77 -4.48 -10.32 -12.54
C ARG A 77 -5.26 -10.83 -11.33
N VAL A 78 -4.61 -10.86 -10.17
CA VAL A 78 -5.20 -11.44 -8.95
C VAL A 78 -6.37 -10.59 -8.45
N LEU A 79 -6.13 -9.31 -8.19
CA LEU A 79 -7.15 -8.44 -7.59
C LEU A 79 -8.26 -8.07 -8.58
N GLY A 80 -7.98 -8.00 -9.88
CA GLY A 80 -9.02 -7.85 -10.89
C GLY A 80 -9.94 -9.08 -10.98
N GLY A 81 -9.37 -10.28 -10.85
CA GLY A 81 -10.13 -11.53 -10.76
C GLY A 81 -11.00 -11.58 -9.51
N LEU A 82 -10.45 -11.23 -8.35
CA LEU A 82 -11.21 -11.17 -7.09
C LEU A 82 -12.32 -10.12 -7.12
N ALA A 83 -12.04 -8.89 -7.57
CA ALA A 83 -13.08 -7.87 -7.71
C ALA A 83 -14.25 -8.39 -8.58
N SER A 84 -13.94 -8.99 -9.73
CA SER A 84 -14.95 -9.55 -10.62
C SER A 84 -15.77 -10.67 -9.95
N ALA A 85 -15.12 -11.57 -9.20
CA ALA A 85 -15.79 -12.65 -8.48
C ALA A 85 -16.79 -12.15 -7.42
N PHE A 86 -16.52 -10.99 -6.83
CA PHE A 86 -17.39 -10.31 -5.87
C PHE A 86 -18.33 -9.28 -6.52
N SER A 87 -18.45 -9.27 -7.86
CA SER A 87 -19.27 -8.30 -8.61
C SER A 87 -18.88 -6.83 -8.37
N MET A 88 -17.59 -6.59 -8.15
CA MET A 88 -16.98 -5.28 -7.95
C MET A 88 -16.08 -4.93 -9.15
N THR A 89 -15.73 -3.65 -9.25
CA THR A 89 -14.67 -3.19 -10.16
C THR A 89 -13.43 -2.80 -9.37
N ALA A 90 -12.25 -2.82 -10.01
CA ALA A 90 -10.99 -2.45 -9.36
C ALA A 90 -10.30 -1.31 -10.10
N ALA A 91 -9.74 -0.37 -9.34
CA ALA A 91 -8.70 0.55 -9.81
C ALA A 91 -7.36 0.22 -9.15
N PHE A 92 -6.26 0.59 -9.81
CA PHE A 92 -4.91 0.32 -9.35
C PHE A 92 -4.10 1.62 -9.20
N PRO A 93 -3.14 1.69 -8.24
CA PRO A 93 -2.35 2.89 -8.02
C PRO A 93 -1.38 3.22 -9.18
N PHE A 94 -1.19 2.25 -10.08
CA PHE A 94 -0.39 2.36 -11.30
C PHE A 94 -1.24 2.57 -12.56
N ASP A 95 -2.54 2.80 -12.44
CA ASP A 95 -3.37 3.30 -13.55
C ASP A 95 -3.20 4.82 -13.68
N GLY A 96 -2.66 5.29 -14.82
CA GLY A 96 -2.51 6.72 -15.11
C GLY A 96 -1.42 7.04 -16.13
N PRO A 97 -1.11 8.34 -16.33
CA PRO A 97 -1.81 9.51 -15.78
C PRO A 97 -3.19 9.78 -16.44
N PRO A 98 -4.14 10.42 -15.73
CA PRO A 98 -4.06 10.88 -14.34
C PRO A 98 -4.17 9.71 -13.34
N TYR A 99 -3.38 9.77 -12.25
CA TYR A 99 -3.37 8.73 -11.22
C TYR A 99 -4.51 8.93 -10.21
N HIS A 100 -5.06 7.82 -9.73
CA HIS A 100 -6.09 7.82 -8.69
C HIS A 100 -5.54 8.24 -7.31
N PRO A 101 -6.36 8.90 -6.46
CA PRO A 101 -5.90 9.48 -5.19
C PRO A 101 -5.82 8.45 -4.05
N PHE A 102 -5.08 7.36 -4.25
CA PHE A 102 -5.01 6.22 -3.32
C PHE A 102 -4.71 6.57 -1.86
N GLN A 103 -3.80 7.52 -1.62
CA GLN A 103 -3.51 7.95 -0.25
C GLN A 103 -4.72 8.66 0.40
N LYS A 104 -5.50 9.44 -0.37
CA LYS A 104 -6.71 10.08 0.16
C LYS A 104 -7.77 9.03 0.51
N TRP A 105 -7.97 8.03 -0.35
CA TRP A 105 -8.90 6.93 -0.07
C TRP A 105 -8.47 6.09 1.14
N ALA A 106 -7.18 5.81 1.30
CA ALA A 106 -6.68 5.11 2.49
C ALA A 106 -6.92 5.92 3.78
N LEU A 107 -6.77 7.25 3.74
CA LEU A 107 -7.11 8.10 4.89
C LEU A 107 -8.61 8.07 5.22
N ARG A 108 -9.50 7.91 4.22
CA ARG A 108 -10.94 7.75 4.41
C ARG A 108 -11.32 6.44 5.09
N CYS A 109 -10.59 5.35 4.84
CA CYS A 109 -10.76 4.08 5.58
C CYS A 109 -10.44 4.20 7.08
N GLY A 110 -9.62 5.18 7.45
CA GLY A 110 -9.10 5.33 8.81
C GLY A 110 -7.94 4.37 9.12
N GLY A 111 -7.40 4.49 10.32
CA GLY A 111 -6.20 3.78 10.77
C GLY A 111 -4.89 4.31 10.21
N PHE A 112 -4.91 5.18 9.19
CA PHE A 112 -3.74 5.74 8.53
C PHE A 112 -3.43 7.19 8.93
N SER A 113 -2.16 7.56 8.85
CA SER A 113 -1.67 8.94 8.97
C SER A 113 -0.51 9.19 8.00
N PRO A 114 -0.33 10.42 7.48
CA PRO A 114 0.87 10.78 6.74
C PRO A 114 2.13 10.57 7.59
N SER A 115 3.18 9.99 7.00
CA SER A 115 4.47 9.82 7.67
C SER A 115 5.56 10.72 7.05
N PRO A 116 6.63 11.05 7.78
CA PRO A 116 7.78 11.78 7.23
C PRO A 116 8.45 11.09 6.03
N ILE A 117 8.21 9.79 5.83
CA ILE A 117 8.81 8.99 4.75
C ILE A 117 7.95 9.02 3.46
N GLY A 118 6.84 9.78 3.45
CA GLY A 118 5.99 10.00 2.26
C GLY A 118 4.96 8.89 1.98
N VAL A 119 5.17 7.69 2.49
CA VAL A 119 4.12 6.64 2.57
C VAL A 119 3.24 6.88 3.79
N LEU A 120 1.99 6.40 3.76
CA LEU A 120 1.12 6.41 4.93
C LEU A 120 1.59 5.36 5.96
N ALA A 121 1.38 5.64 7.24
CA ALA A 121 1.55 4.68 8.32
C ALA A 121 0.20 4.28 8.91
N HIS A 122 -0.03 2.98 9.04
CA HIS A 122 -1.19 2.39 9.70
C HIS A 122 -0.90 2.12 11.19
N HIS A 123 -1.89 2.18 12.08
CA HIS A 123 -1.64 1.93 13.51
C HIS A 123 -1.16 0.49 13.80
N GLU A 124 -1.62 -0.47 13.00
CA GLU A 124 -1.26 -1.89 13.14
C GLU A 124 -0.05 -2.24 12.25
N PHE A 125 -0.10 -1.82 10.99
CA PHE A 125 0.88 -2.23 9.98
C PHE A 125 2.06 -1.27 9.85
N GLY A 126 2.09 -0.20 10.64
CA GLY A 126 3.08 0.86 10.51
C GLY A 126 3.16 1.40 9.07
N PRO A 127 4.33 1.83 8.61
CA PRO A 127 4.53 2.29 7.24
C PRO A 127 4.63 1.13 6.25
N TRP A 128 4.26 -0.12 6.59
CA TRP A 128 4.57 -1.32 5.79
C TRP A 128 3.49 -1.72 4.79
N ALA A 129 2.24 -1.28 5.00
CA ALA A 129 1.15 -1.54 4.06
C ALA A 129 1.40 -0.82 2.72
N GLY A 130 1.61 -1.59 1.66
CA GLY A 130 1.59 -1.07 0.29
C GLY A 130 0.15 -1.02 -0.21
N LEU A 131 -0.34 0.14 -0.67
CA LEU A 131 -1.65 0.25 -1.29
C LEU A 131 -1.62 -0.41 -2.67
N ARG A 132 -2.60 -1.27 -2.99
CA ARG A 132 -2.57 -2.15 -4.18
C ARG A 132 -3.79 -2.06 -5.08
N ALA A 133 -4.97 -1.92 -4.51
CA ALA A 133 -6.19 -1.71 -5.29
C ALA A 133 -7.25 -0.99 -4.45
N ALA A 134 -8.19 -0.37 -5.15
CA ALA A 134 -9.46 0.07 -4.59
C ALA A 134 -10.56 -0.72 -5.29
N PHE A 135 -11.38 -1.45 -4.54
CA PHE A 135 -12.57 -2.10 -5.08
C PHE A 135 -13.78 -1.20 -4.89
N PHE A 136 -14.59 -1.11 -5.94
CA PHE A 136 -15.82 -0.34 -5.96
C PHE A 136 -16.99 -1.29 -6.02
N ALA A 137 -17.77 -1.29 -4.93
CA ALA A 137 -18.99 -2.07 -4.82
C ALA A 137 -20.19 -1.15 -5.08
N SER A 138 -21.20 -1.72 -5.73
CA SER A 138 -22.52 -1.10 -5.87
C SER A 138 -23.54 -1.98 -5.16
N GLY A 139 -24.55 -1.36 -4.54
CA GLY A 139 -25.58 -2.07 -3.76
C GLY A 139 -25.25 -2.15 -2.27
N ASP A 140 -25.57 -3.28 -1.64
CA ASP A 140 -25.41 -3.45 -0.19
C ASP A 140 -23.93 -3.43 0.20
N ALA A 141 -23.59 -2.57 1.17
CA ALA A 141 -22.23 -2.45 1.66
C ALA A 141 -21.83 -3.70 2.44
N LEU A 142 -20.58 -4.14 2.25
CA LEU A 142 -19.98 -5.14 3.12
C LEU A 142 -19.84 -4.57 4.53
N ALA A 143 -20.18 -5.38 5.54
CA ALA A 143 -19.98 -5.04 6.95
C ALA A 143 -18.49 -5.13 7.28
N LEU A 144 -17.75 -4.05 7.02
CA LEU A 144 -16.32 -3.94 7.32
C LEU A 144 -16.12 -3.28 8.67
N ASP A 145 -15.08 -3.69 9.40
CA ASP A 145 -14.70 -3.02 10.65
C ASP A 145 -14.23 -1.58 10.34
N THR A 146 -15.00 -0.60 10.84
CA THR A 146 -14.70 0.81 10.63
C THR A 146 -13.69 1.26 11.69
N ARG A 147 -12.44 1.49 11.27
CA ARG A 147 -11.40 2.04 12.16
C ARG A 147 -11.54 3.56 12.23
N SER A 148 -12.06 4.10 13.33
CA SER A 148 -12.17 5.56 13.51
C SER A 148 -10.87 6.24 13.92
N ALA A 149 -9.85 5.47 14.32
CA ALA A 149 -8.59 6.02 14.81
C ALA A 149 -7.74 6.59 13.66
N GLN A 150 -7.06 7.72 13.89
CA GLN A 150 -5.98 8.15 13.01
C GLN A 150 -4.81 7.16 13.08
N GLY A 151 -3.93 7.20 12.08
CA GLY A 151 -2.66 6.47 12.14
C GLY A 151 -1.70 7.01 13.20
N PRO A 152 -0.54 6.37 13.39
CA PRO A 152 0.30 6.53 14.56
C PRO A 152 1.22 7.77 14.52
N CYS A 153 1.39 8.40 13.37
CA CYS A 153 2.42 9.45 13.22
C CYS A 153 2.19 10.72 14.05
N PRO A 154 0.95 11.23 14.24
CA PRO A 154 0.71 12.41 15.08
C PRO A 154 1.19 12.22 16.53
N ASP A 155 1.04 11.01 17.09
CA ASP A 155 1.39 10.71 18.48
C ASP A 155 2.84 10.19 18.65
N CYS A 156 3.53 9.92 17.55
CA CYS A 156 4.91 9.45 17.57
C CYS A 156 5.88 10.62 17.83
N VAL A 157 6.10 10.95 19.11
CA VAL A 157 7.00 12.05 19.51
C VAL A 157 8.46 11.79 19.13
N ALA A 158 8.94 10.56 19.28
CA ALA A 158 10.37 10.23 19.11
C ALA A 158 10.84 10.27 17.64
N LYS A 159 9.93 10.09 16.68
CA LYS A 159 10.17 10.07 15.22
C LYS A 159 11.50 9.42 14.81
N PRO A 160 11.77 8.16 15.24
CA PRO A 160 13.04 7.50 14.97
C PRO A 160 13.36 7.36 13.48
N CYS A 161 12.35 7.40 12.60
CA CYS A 161 12.55 7.44 11.16
C CYS A 161 13.34 8.65 10.66
N VAL A 162 13.28 9.79 11.34
CA VAL A 162 14.02 11.00 10.98
C VAL A 162 15.51 10.81 11.27
N SER A 163 15.85 10.43 12.50
CA SER A 163 17.24 10.28 12.95
C SER A 163 17.94 9.05 12.37
N ALA A 164 17.20 8.00 12.00
CA ALA A 164 17.75 6.81 11.36
C ALA A 164 18.12 7.00 9.88
N CYS A 165 17.75 8.12 9.24
CA CYS A 165 18.15 8.39 7.87
C CYS A 165 19.64 8.79 7.81
N PRO A 166 20.53 8.01 7.17
CA PRO A 166 21.98 8.25 7.21
C PRO A 166 22.42 9.52 6.49
N VAL A 167 21.54 10.14 5.70
CA VAL A 167 21.80 11.36 4.94
C VAL A 167 20.84 12.50 5.29
N GLY A 168 20.03 12.34 6.33
CA GLY A 168 19.08 13.38 6.74
C GLY A 168 18.01 13.71 5.69
N ALA A 169 17.73 12.80 4.76
CA ALA A 169 16.71 12.99 3.72
C ALA A 169 15.27 12.92 4.24
N ILE A 170 15.06 12.44 5.47
CA ILE A 170 13.74 12.38 6.10
C ILE A 170 13.64 13.51 7.11
N SER A 171 12.64 14.37 6.93
CA SER A 171 12.32 15.45 7.86
C SER A 171 10.86 15.38 8.26
N ASP A 172 10.60 15.65 9.53
CA ASP A 172 9.23 15.82 10.03
C ASP A 172 8.55 17.10 9.53
N LEU A 173 9.33 18.16 9.27
CA LEU A 173 8.80 19.45 8.84
C LEU A 173 8.63 19.54 7.32
N THR A 174 9.66 19.15 6.56
CA THR A 174 9.71 19.29 5.09
C THR A 174 9.46 17.99 4.33
N GLY A 175 9.27 16.85 5.02
CA GLY A 175 9.03 15.55 4.39
C GLY A 175 10.30 14.88 3.86
N TYR A 176 10.15 14.13 2.77
CA TYR A 176 11.20 13.30 2.20
C TYR A 176 11.93 13.99 1.03
N ASP A 177 13.20 14.33 1.23
CA ASP A 177 14.14 14.75 0.18
C ASP A 177 14.58 13.54 -0.66
N VAL A 178 13.71 13.17 -1.61
CA VAL A 178 13.94 12.09 -2.57
C VAL A 178 15.24 12.29 -3.37
N PRO A 179 15.53 13.48 -3.94
CA PRO A 179 16.79 13.74 -4.64
C PRO A 179 18.03 13.42 -3.80
N ALA A 180 18.10 13.88 -2.54
CA ALA A 180 19.25 13.60 -1.66
C ALA A 180 19.41 12.10 -1.37
N CYS A 181 18.31 11.37 -1.17
CA CYS A 181 18.35 9.93 -0.96
C CYS A 181 18.83 9.17 -2.20
N MET A 182 18.30 9.51 -3.39
CA MET A 182 18.72 8.89 -4.65
C MET A 182 20.20 9.17 -4.96
N ALA A 183 20.70 10.37 -4.63
CA ALA A 183 22.12 10.70 -4.76
C ALA A 183 23.00 9.84 -3.83
N TYR A 184 22.57 9.62 -2.59
CA TYR A 184 23.25 8.72 -1.66
C TYR A 184 23.27 7.27 -2.16
N LEU A 185 22.14 6.73 -2.60
CA LEU A 185 22.04 5.36 -3.09
C LEU A 185 22.89 5.13 -4.34
N SER A 186 22.89 6.09 -5.26
CA SER A 186 23.74 6.07 -6.46
C SER A 186 25.23 6.07 -6.11
N SER A 187 25.65 6.88 -5.13
CA SER A 187 27.06 6.97 -4.72
C SER A 187 27.52 5.81 -3.81
N LYS A 188 26.58 5.08 -3.19
CA LYS A 188 26.88 3.94 -2.31
C LYS A 188 26.02 2.71 -2.66
N PRO A 189 26.35 1.97 -3.74
CA PRO A 189 25.63 0.75 -4.14
C PRO A 189 25.57 -0.37 -3.09
N ALA A 190 26.50 -0.36 -2.12
CA ALA A 190 26.56 -1.35 -1.04
C ALA A 190 25.90 -0.88 0.28
N ALA A 191 25.27 0.30 0.31
CA ALA A 191 24.62 0.79 1.53
C ALA A 191 23.43 -0.10 1.93
N ASP A 192 23.23 -0.32 3.23
CA ASP A 192 22.11 -1.12 3.76
C ASP A 192 20.72 -0.61 3.32
N CYS A 193 20.61 0.67 2.97
CA CYS A 193 19.40 1.24 2.39
C CYS A 193 18.98 0.54 1.09
N TRP A 194 19.89 -0.11 0.36
CA TRP A 194 19.57 -0.95 -0.80
C TRP A 194 18.82 -2.23 -0.44
N GLN A 195 18.89 -2.69 0.80
CA GLN A 195 18.11 -3.83 1.33
C GLN A 195 16.78 -3.37 1.94
N GLY A 196 16.36 -2.13 1.65
CA GLY A 196 15.19 -1.46 2.20
C GLY A 196 15.56 -0.29 3.11
N CYS A 197 14.82 0.81 2.98
CA CYS A 197 15.05 2.09 3.66
C CYS A 197 15.21 1.94 5.19
N LEU A 198 16.37 2.35 5.71
CA LEU A 198 16.69 2.32 7.15
C LEU A 198 15.76 3.20 7.98
N ALA A 199 15.38 4.37 7.46
CA ALA A 199 14.41 5.25 8.13
C ALA A 199 13.04 4.57 8.31
N ARG A 200 12.57 3.84 7.30
CA ARG A 200 11.31 3.07 7.39
C ARG A 200 11.42 1.92 8.39
N LYS A 201 12.55 1.21 8.39
CA LYS A 201 12.86 0.14 9.35
C LYS A 201 12.91 0.60 10.80
N ALA A 202 13.23 1.88 11.04
CA ALA A 202 13.26 2.45 12.38
C ALA A 202 11.87 2.78 12.96
N CYS A 203 10.79 2.67 12.17
CA CYS A 203 9.45 2.90 12.70
C CYS A 203 9.07 1.83 13.74
N PRO A 204 8.58 2.22 14.93
CA PRO A 204 8.25 1.25 15.98
C PRO A 204 6.91 0.53 15.75
N TYR A 205 6.11 1.00 14.79
CA TYR A 205 4.79 0.42 14.48
C TYR A 205 4.92 -0.64 13.38
N GLY A 206 4.23 -1.76 13.57
CA GLY A 206 4.15 -2.87 12.60
C GLY A 206 5.50 -3.50 12.27
N ALA A 207 6.44 -3.56 13.21
CA ALA A 207 7.78 -4.10 12.98
C ALA A 207 7.76 -5.55 12.43
N GLU A 208 6.75 -6.33 12.81
CA GLU A 208 6.48 -7.68 12.32
C GLU A 208 6.13 -7.74 10.81
N TYR A 209 5.68 -6.63 10.24
CA TYR A 209 5.39 -6.47 8.81
C TYR A 209 6.57 -5.88 8.03
N GLY A 210 7.67 -5.61 8.72
CA GLY A 210 8.91 -5.06 8.16
C GLY A 210 9.44 -5.87 7.00
N HIS A 211 9.91 -5.17 5.97
CA HIS A 211 10.56 -5.84 4.83
C HIS A 211 11.90 -6.44 5.28
N GLY A 212 12.04 -7.76 5.09
CA GLY A 212 13.35 -8.41 5.05
C GLY A 212 14.19 -7.96 3.84
N THR A 213 15.39 -8.52 3.70
CA THR A 213 16.35 -8.13 2.63
C THR A 213 15.78 -8.31 1.23
N GLY A 214 15.05 -9.41 0.96
CA GLY A 214 14.44 -9.70 -0.35
C GLY A 214 13.41 -8.66 -0.81
N PRO A 215 12.26 -8.52 -0.12
CA PRO A 215 11.24 -7.52 -0.47
C PRO A 215 11.80 -6.09 -0.45
N GLY A 216 12.68 -5.78 0.50
CA GLY A 216 13.33 -4.49 0.62
C GLY A 216 14.15 -4.16 -0.62
N ALA A 217 15.03 -5.08 -1.04
CA ALA A 217 15.87 -4.88 -2.22
C ALA A 217 15.06 -4.81 -3.53
N PHE A 218 14.00 -5.60 -3.66
CA PHE A 218 13.10 -5.54 -4.80
C PHE A 218 12.50 -4.13 -4.97
N HIS A 219 11.94 -3.56 -3.91
CA HIS A 219 11.35 -2.22 -3.98
C HIS A 219 12.39 -1.11 -4.15
N MET A 220 13.59 -1.26 -3.59
CA MET A 220 14.66 -0.27 -3.75
C MET A 220 15.22 -0.22 -5.17
N LYS A 221 15.24 -1.35 -5.90
CA LYS A 221 15.56 -1.36 -7.33
C LYS A 221 14.57 -0.52 -8.13
N SER A 222 13.27 -0.77 -7.95
CA SER A 222 12.23 0.01 -8.64
C SER A 222 12.25 1.50 -8.26
N PHE A 223 12.49 1.84 -6.98
CA PHE A 223 12.64 3.24 -6.54
C PHE A 223 13.78 3.97 -7.27
N MET A 224 14.85 3.24 -7.61
CA MET A 224 16.02 3.76 -8.33
C MET A 224 15.90 3.62 -9.86
N GLY A 225 14.79 3.08 -10.37
CA GLY A 225 14.54 2.91 -11.81
C GLY A 225 15.23 1.70 -12.46
N PHE A 226 15.54 0.66 -11.68
CA PHE A 226 16.11 -0.60 -12.15
C PHE A 226 15.05 -1.71 -12.31
#